data_AF-A0A4V2JT34-F1
#
_entry.id   AF-A0A4V2JT34-F1
#
_cell.length_a   1.000
_cell.length_b   1.000
_cell.length_c   1.000
_cell.angle_alpha   90.00
_cell.angle_beta   90.00
_cell.angle_gamma   90.00
#
_symmetry.space_group_name_H-M   'P 1'
#
loop_
_entity.id
_entity.type
_entity.pdbx_description
1 polymer ?
#
loop_
_entity_poly.entity_id
_entity_poly.type
_entity_poly.pdbx_seq_one_letter_code
_entity_poly.pdbx_strand_id
1 'polypeptide(L)'
;MKSIVAHLSLVVVGSAAILWALVLGASPALMCRDAVMRPGDSCASADGSQTQTYEQRASTWQGARPVVGAVGLALVVFGGVLVVQDARTRRTDAAASVG
;
A
#
# COMPACT_ATOMS: atom_id res chain seq x y z
N MET A 1 5.23 18.75 -17.31
CA MET A 1 5.06 18.88 -15.84
C MET A 1 3.95 17.96 -15.30
N LYS A 2 2.78 17.88 -15.93
CA LYS A 2 1.67 17.02 -15.43
C LYS A 2 2.00 15.51 -15.38
N SER A 3 2.81 15.02 -16.32
CA SER A 3 3.27 13.62 -16.38
C SER A 3 4.25 13.23 -15.27
N ILE A 4 5.22 14.09 -14.94
CA ILE A 4 6.21 13.77 -13.88
C ILE A 4 5.56 13.74 -12.48
N VAL A 5 4.57 14.58 -12.24
CA VAL A 5 3.77 14.57 -11.00
C VAL A 5 3.02 13.24 -10.87
N ALA A 6 2.45 12.73 -11.95
CA ALA A 6 1.79 11.42 -11.96
C ALA A 6 2.78 10.29 -11.63
N HIS A 7 3.97 10.28 -12.23
CA HIS A 7 4.98 9.23 -11.95
C HIS A 7 5.47 9.30 -10.49
N LEU A 8 5.70 10.49 -9.95
CA LEU A 8 6.08 10.68 -8.56
C LEU A 8 4.97 10.23 -7.60
N SER A 9 3.71 10.44 -7.95
CA SER A 9 2.58 9.98 -7.11
C SER A 9 2.58 8.45 -6.94
N LEU A 10 2.95 7.69 -8.00
CA LEU A 10 3.06 6.23 -7.90
C LEU A 10 4.15 5.80 -6.92
N VAL A 11 5.30 6.49 -6.95
CA VAL A 11 6.40 6.22 -6.01
C VAL A 11 5.95 6.52 -4.59
N VAL A 12 5.32 7.66 -4.34
CA VAL A 12 4.85 8.06 -3.01
C VAL A 12 3.80 7.08 -2.47
N VAL A 13 2.80 6.71 -3.28
CA VAL A 13 1.76 5.75 -2.89
C VAL A 13 2.37 4.37 -2.63
N GLY A 14 3.28 3.91 -3.47
CA GLY A 14 3.97 2.64 -3.29
C GLY A 14 4.82 2.62 -2.01
N SER A 15 5.57 3.68 -1.73
CA SER A 15 6.35 3.83 -0.50
C SER A 15 5.46 3.83 0.75
N ALA A 16 4.32 4.53 0.70
CA ALA A 16 3.35 4.53 1.78
C ALA A 16 2.78 3.12 2.05
N ALA A 17 2.48 2.35 1.00
CA ALA A 17 2.03 0.97 1.14
C ALA A 17 3.10 0.04 1.76
N ILE A 18 4.37 0.20 1.38
CA ILE A 18 5.49 -0.54 1.98
C ILE A 18 5.64 -0.18 3.46
N LEU A 19 5.65 1.12 3.79
CA LEU A 19 5.75 1.59 5.16
C LEU A 19 4.59 1.05 6.01
N TRP A 20 3.38 1.06 5.47
CA TRP A 20 2.23 0.48 6.14
C TRP A 20 2.40 -1.02 6.39
N ALA A 21 2.83 -1.80 5.39
CA ALA A 21 3.01 -3.24 5.53
C ALA A 21 4.08 -3.61 6.57
N LEU A 22 5.15 -2.80 6.68
CA LEU A 22 6.27 -3.00 7.61
C LEU A 22 5.97 -2.55 9.04
N VAL A 23 5.34 -1.37 9.20
CA VAL A 23 5.21 -0.72 10.52
C VAL A 23 3.81 -0.90 11.10
N LEU A 24 2.77 -0.51 10.36
CA LEU A 24 1.41 -0.38 10.87
C LEU A 24 0.62 -1.69 10.77
N GLY A 25 0.87 -2.50 9.73
CA GLY A 25 0.28 -3.81 9.56
C GLY A 25 0.79 -4.85 10.58
N ALA A 26 1.84 -4.54 11.34
CA ALA A 26 2.47 -5.48 12.27
C ALA A 26 1.61 -5.84 13.48
N SER A 27 0.80 -4.91 13.97
CA SER A 27 -0.04 -5.11 15.16
C SER A 27 -1.35 -4.31 15.07
N PRO A 28 -2.28 -4.71 14.18
CA PRO A 28 -3.58 -4.06 14.13
C PRO A 28 -4.35 -4.39 15.42
N ALA A 29 -4.84 -3.36 16.10
CA ALA A 29 -5.88 -3.55 17.12
C ALA A 29 -7.17 -3.98 16.39
N LEU A 30 -7.52 -5.27 16.50
CA LEU A 30 -8.73 -5.80 15.89
C LEU A 30 -9.94 -5.31 16.68
N MET A 31 -10.70 -4.40 16.10
CA MET A 31 -11.89 -3.84 16.76
C MET A 31 -13.15 -4.57 16.32
N CYS A 32 -14.00 -4.92 17.27
CA CYS A 32 -15.40 -5.24 17.06
C CYS A 32 -16.23 -4.06 17.57
N ARG A 33 -16.69 -3.21 16.64
CA ARG A 33 -17.38 -1.97 16.97
C ARG A 33 -16.46 -1.07 17.83
N ASP A 34 -16.79 -0.82 19.08
CA ASP A 34 -16.00 0.01 20.00
C ASP A 34 -15.13 -0.82 20.97
N ALA A 35 -15.08 -2.14 20.83
CA ALA A 35 -14.32 -3.04 21.70
C ALA A 35 -13.13 -3.67 20.98
N VAL A 36 -11.95 -3.65 21.61
CA VAL A 36 -10.76 -4.40 21.16
C VAL A 36 -11.01 -5.89 21.35
N MET A 37 -11.01 -6.68 20.27
CA MET A 37 -11.05 -8.13 20.31
C MET A 37 -9.69 -8.67 20.77
N ARG A 38 -9.73 -9.66 21.67
CA ARG A 38 -8.61 -10.48 22.11
C ARG A 38 -8.67 -11.87 21.48
N PRO A 39 -7.56 -12.64 21.48
CA PRO A 39 -7.58 -14.04 21.09
C PRO A 39 -8.67 -14.83 21.83
N GLY A 40 -9.46 -15.61 21.12
CA GLY A 40 -10.65 -16.31 21.64
C GLY A 40 -11.95 -15.51 21.61
N ASP A 41 -11.93 -14.19 21.36
CA ASP A 41 -13.16 -13.42 21.21
C ASP A 41 -13.83 -13.69 19.87
N SER A 42 -15.17 -13.64 19.86
CA SER A 42 -15.98 -13.71 18.65
C SER A 42 -16.85 -12.46 18.53
N CYS A 43 -17.02 -12.00 17.30
CA CYS A 43 -17.79 -10.80 16.97
C CYS A 43 -18.89 -11.18 16.00
N ALA A 44 -20.14 -10.97 16.42
CA ALA A 44 -21.28 -11.06 15.53
C ALA A 44 -21.34 -9.81 14.65
N SER A 45 -21.62 -10.02 13.36
CA SER A 45 -21.90 -8.96 12.42
C SER A 45 -23.15 -8.18 12.86
N ALA A 46 -23.25 -6.90 12.48
CA ALA A 46 -24.30 -6.01 12.99
C ALA A 46 -25.73 -6.45 12.62
N ASP A 47 -25.85 -7.25 11.57
CA ASP A 47 -27.05 -7.89 11.05
C ASP A 47 -27.29 -9.31 11.62
N GLY A 48 -26.39 -9.79 12.50
CA GLY A 48 -26.48 -11.10 13.15
C GLY A 48 -26.25 -12.30 12.23
N SER A 49 -25.94 -12.07 10.95
CA SER A 49 -25.87 -13.11 9.92
C SER A 49 -24.59 -13.94 9.97
N GLN A 50 -23.52 -13.39 10.53
CA GLN A 50 -22.17 -13.95 10.50
C GLN A 50 -21.46 -13.70 11.83
N THR A 51 -20.83 -14.72 12.40
CA THR A 51 -19.92 -14.59 13.54
C THR A 51 -18.49 -14.81 13.04
N GLN A 52 -17.64 -13.80 13.17
CA GLN A 52 -16.21 -13.94 12.87
C GLN A 52 -15.42 -13.95 14.17
N THR A 53 -14.55 -14.95 14.32
CA THR A 53 -13.63 -15.03 15.46
C THR A 53 -12.43 -14.11 15.25
N TYR A 54 -11.74 -13.80 16.35
CA TYR A 54 -10.48 -13.06 16.33
C TYR A 54 -9.47 -13.69 15.36
N GLU A 55 -9.32 -15.01 15.38
CA GLU A 55 -8.32 -15.75 14.59
C GLU A 55 -8.61 -15.65 13.09
N GLN A 56 -9.88 -15.65 12.70
CA GLN A 56 -10.30 -15.54 11.30
C GLN A 56 -10.01 -14.13 10.75
N ARG A 57 -10.20 -13.10 11.56
CA ARG A 57 -9.75 -11.74 11.21
C ARG A 57 -8.24 -11.63 11.21
N ALA A 58 -7.57 -12.15 12.23
CA ALA A 58 -6.12 -12.06 12.37
C ALA A 58 -5.39 -12.73 11.19
N SER A 59 -5.82 -13.92 10.78
CA SER A 59 -5.25 -14.63 9.64
C SER A 59 -5.44 -13.89 8.31
N THR A 60 -6.63 -13.30 8.09
CA THR A 60 -6.91 -12.47 6.92
C THR A 60 -6.00 -11.23 6.88
N TRP A 61 -5.83 -10.57 8.01
CA TRP A 61 -4.91 -9.43 8.15
C TRP A 61 -3.46 -9.83 7.91
N GLN A 62 -3.01 -10.96 8.46
CA GLN A 62 -1.67 -11.48 8.25
C GLN A 62 -1.40 -11.80 6.78
N GLY A 63 -2.40 -12.32 6.05
CA GLY A 63 -2.32 -12.57 4.61
C GLY A 63 -2.29 -11.30 3.75
N ALA A 64 -3.00 -10.24 4.16
CA ALA A 64 -3.05 -8.98 3.42
C ALA A 64 -1.71 -8.22 3.40
N ARG A 65 -0.93 -8.30 4.50
CA ARG A 65 0.34 -7.58 4.66
C ARG A 65 1.36 -7.83 3.55
N PRO A 66 1.77 -9.08 3.25
CA PRO A 66 2.76 -9.34 2.21
C PRO A 66 2.25 -8.92 0.82
N VAL A 67 0.95 -9.04 0.57
CA VAL A 67 0.34 -8.65 -0.71
C VAL A 67 0.41 -7.13 -0.89
N VAL A 68 0.00 -6.36 0.12
CA VAL A 68 0.07 -4.88 0.08
C VAL A 68 1.52 -4.40 -0.08
N GLY A 69 2.46 -5.03 0.63
CA GLY A 69 3.88 -4.73 0.50
C GLY A 69 4.42 -5.01 -0.91
N ALA A 70 4.08 -6.15 -1.50
CA ALA A 70 4.49 -6.52 -2.85
C ALA A 70 3.92 -5.59 -3.93
N VAL A 71 2.64 -5.22 -3.82
CA VAL A 71 2.01 -4.25 -4.72
C VAL A 71 2.66 -2.87 -4.57
N GLY A 72 2.92 -2.44 -3.33
CA GLY A 72 3.62 -1.19 -3.06
C GLY A 72 5.01 -1.13 -3.70
N LEU A 73 5.77 -2.24 -3.60
CA LEU A 73 7.08 -2.37 -4.25
C LEU A 73 6.98 -2.26 -5.78
N ALA A 74 6.00 -2.92 -6.39
CA ALA A 74 5.78 -2.83 -7.83
C ALA A 74 5.50 -1.39 -8.29
N LEU A 75 4.69 -0.64 -7.53
CA LEU A 75 4.40 0.77 -7.82
C LEU A 75 5.64 1.66 -7.70
N VAL A 76 6.47 1.46 -6.68
CA VAL A 76 7.74 2.20 -6.51
C VAL A 76 8.68 1.95 -7.68
N VAL A 77 8.89 0.69 -8.04
CA VAL A 77 9.78 0.31 -9.16
C VAL A 77 9.27 0.91 -10.46
N PHE A 78 7.98 0.72 -10.77
CA PHE A 78 7.38 1.20 -12.00
C PHE A 78 7.40 2.73 -12.09
N GLY A 79 6.96 3.42 -11.04
CA GLY A 79 6.99 4.89 -10.97
C GLY A 79 8.42 5.43 -11.08
N GLY A 80 9.39 4.78 -10.43
CA GLY A 80 10.81 5.15 -10.50
C GLY A 80 11.38 5.04 -11.91
N VAL A 81 11.08 3.95 -12.62
CA VAL A 81 11.47 3.78 -14.04
C VAL A 81 10.91 4.90 -14.91
N LEU A 82 9.62 5.24 -14.74
CA LEU A 82 8.97 6.30 -15.51
C LEU A 82 9.54 7.70 -15.22
N VAL A 83 9.88 8.00 -13.97
CA VAL A 83 10.57 9.26 -13.61
C VAL A 83 11.93 9.34 -14.29
N VAL A 84 12.71 8.25 -14.27
CA VAL A 84 14.04 8.20 -14.89
C VAL A 84 13.94 8.37 -16.40
N GLN A 85 12.97 7.72 -17.05
CA GLN A 85 12.75 7.85 -18.49
C GLN A 85 12.34 9.29 -18.87
N ASP A 86 11.36 9.89 -18.19
CA ASP A 86 10.94 11.29 -18.46
C ASP A 86 12.10 12.27 -18.27
N ALA A 87 12.93 12.06 -17.25
CA ALA A 87 14.12 12.88 -17.01
C ALA A 87 15.19 12.72 -18.09
N ARG A 88 15.39 11.50 -18.62
CA ARG A 88 16.33 11.23 -19.71
C ARG A 88 15.88 11.88 -21.02
N THR A 89 14.61 11.71 -21.39
CA THR A 89 14.05 12.31 -22.61
C THR A 89 14.22 13.83 -22.62
N ARG A 90 13.86 14.49 -21.51
CA ARG A 90 14.05 15.96 -21.36
C ARG A 90 15.49 16.41 -21.54
N ARG A 91 16.47 15.62 -21.09
CA ARG A 91 17.90 15.94 -21.26
C ARG A 91 18.33 15.83 -22.72
N THR A 92 17.86 14.80 -23.43
CA THR A 92 18.14 14.62 -24.86
C THR A 92 17.56 15.76 -25.69
N ASP A 93 16.30 16.14 -25.42
CA ASP A 93 15.64 17.26 -26.12
C ASP A 93 16.37 18.59 -25.87
N ALA A 94 16.81 18.84 -24.63
CA ALA A 94 17.58 20.02 -24.28
C ALA A 94 18.94 20.06 -25.01
N ALA A 95 19.64 18.92 -25.10
CA ALA A 95 20.91 18.83 -25.83
C ALA A 95 20.74 19.05 -27.35
N ALA A 96 19.65 18.54 -27.93
CA ALA A 96 19.33 18.72 -29.34
C ALA A 96 18.93 20.17 -29.69
N SER A 97 18.47 20.97 -28.72
CA SER A 97 18.09 22.38 -28.93
C SER A 97 19.26 23.37 -28.94
N VAL A 98 20.45 22.94 -28.52
CA VAL A 98 21.64 23.79 -28.37
C VAL A 98 22.68 23.56 -29.48
N GLY A 99 22.56 22.46 -30.24
CA GLY A 99 23.42 22.14 -31.39
C GLY A 99 22.77 22.51 -32.70
#